data_AF-A0A9J6EQP3-F1
#
_entry.id   AF-A0A9J6EQP3-F1
#
_cell.length_a   1.000
_cell.length_b   1.000
_cell.length_c   1.000
_cell.angle_alpha   90.00
_cell.angle_beta   90.00
_cell.angle_gamma   90.00
#
_symmetry.space_group_name_H-M   'P 1'
#
loop_
_entity.id
_entity.type
_entity.pdbx_description
1 polymer ?
#
loop_
_entity_poly.entity_id
_entity_poly.type
_entity_poly.pdbx_seq_one_letter_code
_entity_poly.pdbx_strand_id
1 'polypeptide(L)'
;MRSVKAPTRLAQTTEVQNGAVEKKFASELAEIHHKLTELLGIKVKVDALLEIKITVDKTEESMEVMSSKYDEVLAQMAKQSAEMSDLRKRVMRLEAQDKQKDGEKLQQELNELDQYSRRLNLEVNGLTYHENENLLAKLNQLATDLKLPQLSESDIEAAHRVPSRNERTRDKPNTVIVRFASRKTKQNWL
;
A
#
# COMPACT_ATOMS: atom_id res chain seq x y z
N MET A 1 67.99 20.41 116.55
CA MET A 1 68.48 19.56 115.44
C MET A 1 67.51 19.69 114.28
N ARG A 2 68.06 19.82 113.07
CA ARG A 2 67.39 19.80 111.77
C ARG A 2 66.36 18.66 111.69
N SER A 3 65.20 18.90 111.07
CA SER A 3 64.85 18.17 109.84
C SER A 3 63.61 18.76 109.18
N VAL A 4 63.86 19.31 107.99
CA VAL A 4 62.89 19.67 106.96
C VAL A 4 62.30 18.39 106.38
N LYS A 5 60.97 18.32 106.20
CA LYS A 5 60.32 17.59 105.11
C LYS A 5 58.86 18.03 104.94
N ALA A 6 58.68 19.14 104.22
CA ALA A 6 57.63 19.18 103.19
C ALA A 6 58.23 18.46 101.96
N PRO A 7 57.53 17.49 101.35
CA PRO A 7 56.82 17.81 100.11
C PRO A 7 55.63 16.85 99.85
N THR A 8 54.41 17.22 100.22
CA THR A 8 53.19 16.47 99.82
C THR A 8 52.37 17.22 98.77
N ARG A 9 52.51 18.55 98.70
CA ARG A 9 51.70 19.40 97.81
C ARG A 9 52.27 19.53 96.39
N LEU A 10 53.60 19.49 96.24
CA LEU A 10 54.27 19.61 94.93
C LEU A 10 54.07 18.36 94.07
N ALA A 11 54.15 17.15 94.63
CA ALA A 11 53.94 15.89 93.90
C ALA A 11 52.50 15.72 93.40
N GLN A 12 51.50 16.11 94.22
CA GLN A 12 50.09 16.09 93.81
C GLN A 12 49.77 17.10 92.70
N THR A 13 50.51 18.20 92.60
CA THR A 13 50.26 19.21 91.57
C THR A 13 50.82 18.78 90.20
N THR A 14 51.96 18.08 90.17
CA THR A 14 52.54 17.50 88.94
C THR A 14 51.76 16.29 88.42
N GLU A 15 51.23 15.43 89.29
CA GLU A 15 50.35 14.31 88.87
C GLU A 15 49.03 14.79 88.27
N VAL A 16 48.42 15.83 88.87
CA VAL A 16 47.18 16.43 88.34
C VAL A 16 47.41 17.15 87.00
N GLN A 17 48.56 17.80 86.82
CA GLN A 17 48.94 18.41 85.53
C GLN A 17 49.22 17.37 84.45
N ASN A 18 49.94 16.28 84.77
CA ASN A 18 50.18 15.19 83.81
C ASN A 18 48.88 14.48 83.39
N GLY A 19 47.97 14.20 84.33
CA GLY A 19 46.67 13.61 84.01
C GLY A 19 45.76 14.51 83.16
N ALA A 20 45.92 15.85 83.24
CA ALA A 20 45.20 16.79 82.38
C ALA A 20 45.77 16.83 80.94
N VAL A 21 47.09 16.68 80.80
CA VAL A 21 47.75 16.59 79.48
C VAL A 21 47.39 15.27 78.79
N GLU A 22 47.42 14.15 79.51
CA GLU A 22 47.01 12.83 78.99
C GLU A 22 45.55 12.82 78.52
N LYS A 23 44.64 13.45 79.26
CA LYS A 23 43.23 13.57 78.86
C LYS A 23 43.04 14.41 77.59
N LYS A 24 43.78 15.52 77.44
CA LYS A 24 43.74 16.34 76.21
C LYS A 24 44.28 15.55 75.01
N PHE A 25 45.39 14.85 75.20
CA PHE A 25 45.98 14.03 74.14
C PHE A 25 45.03 12.89 73.72
N ALA A 26 44.38 12.23 74.69
CA ALA A 26 43.38 11.20 74.41
C ALA A 26 42.14 11.76 73.67
N SER A 27 41.68 12.98 74.00
CA SER A 27 40.56 13.60 73.28
C SER A 27 40.93 13.96 71.84
N GLU A 28 42.13 14.51 71.62
CA GLU A 28 42.61 14.83 70.26
C GLU A 28 42.80 13.55 69.43
N LEU A 29 43.33 12.48 70.02
CA LEU A 29 43.48 11.19 69.35
C LEU A 29 42.13 10.57 68.97
N ALA A 30 41.12 10.68 69.85
CA ALA A 30 39.76 10.22 69.56
C ALA A 30 39.12 11.04 68.42
N GLU A 31 39.35 12.36 68.40
CA GLU A 31 38.86 13.24 67.33
C GLU A 31 39.52 12.92 65.98
N ILE A 32 40.83 12.65 65.97
CA ILE A 32 41.57 12.20 64.78
C ILE A 32 41.02 10.85 64.28
N HIS A 33 40.79 9.89 65.19
CA HIS A 33 40.24 8.58 64.82
C HIS A 33 38.83 8.70 64.21
N HIS A 34 38.01 9.58 64.77
CA HIS A 34 36.68 9.88 64.23
C HIS A 34 36.77 10.46 62.80
N LYS A 35 37.60 11.49 62.59
CA LYS A 35 37.83 12.09 61.26
C LYS A 35 38.36 11.07 60.25
N LEU A 36 39.27 10.20 60.68
CA LEU A 36 39.81 9.13 59.82
C LEU A 36 38.71 8.14 59.38
N THR A 37 37.79 7.83 60.29
CA THR A 37 36.64 6.96 60.03
C THR A 37 35.67 7.59 59.03
N GLU A 38 35.38 8.89 59.18
CA GLU A 38 34.55 9.62 58.21
C GLU A 38 35.21 9.67 56.82
N LEU A 39 36.52 9.91 56.78
CA LEU A 39 37.29 9.99 55.53
C LEU A 39 37.34 8.65 54.79
N LEU A 40 37.43 7.54 55.52
CA LEU A 40 37.24 6.18 54.97
C LEU A 40 35.85 6.01 54.34
N GLY A 41 34.79 6.49 55.02
CA GLY A 41 33.43 6.46 54.49
C GLY A 41 33.25 7.30 53.22
N ILE A 42 33.91 8.45 53.13
CA ILE A 42 33.93 9.30 51.93
C ILE A 42 34.64 8.58 50.79
N LYS A 43 35.80 7.96 51.04
CA LYS A 43 36.54 7.22 50.01
C LYS A 43 35.68 6.14 49.35
N VAL A 44 34.95 5.35 50.14
CA VAL A 44 34.06 4.29 49.62
C VAL A 44 32.97 4.87 48.71
N LYS A 45 32.38 6.02 49.06
CA LYS A 45 31.38 6.68 48.22
C LYS A 45 31.98 7.22 46.93
N VAL A 46 33.20 7.76 46.98
CA VAL A 46 33.92 8.24 45.79
C VAL A 46 34.23 7.09 44.84
N ASP A 47 34.68 5.95 45.36
CA ASP A 47 34.94 4.75 44.55
C ASP A 47 33.65 4.27 43.85
N ALA A 48 32.52 4.23 44.56
CA ALA A 48 31.21 3.89 43.96
C ALA A 48 30.75 4.92 42.90
N LEU A 49 30.99 6.21 43.11
CA LEU A 49 30.67 7.25 42.11
C LEU A 49 31.51 7.10 40.83
N LEU A 50 32.76 6.66 40.93
CA LEU A 50 33.61 6.39 39.77
C LEU A 50 33.08 5.21 38.95
N GLU A 51 32.61 4.14 39.60
CA GLU A 51 31.98 3.00 38.91
C GLU A 51 30.69 3.40 38.19
N ILE A 52 29.85 4.22 38.84
CA ILE A 52 28.63 4.76 38.24
C ILE A 52 28.97 5.63 37.02
N LYS A 53 29.99 6.50 37.13
CA LYS A 53 30.44 7.33 36.00
C LYS A 53 30.80 6.48 34.78
N ILE A 54 31.60 5.41 34.98
CA ILE A 54 31.99 4.51 33.90
C ILE A 54 30.76 3.88 33.23
N THR A 55 29.74 3.53 34.02
CA THR A 55 28.51 2.94 33.50
C THR A 55 27.70 3.97 32.70
N VAL A 56 27.60 5.20 33.21
CA VAL A 56 26.92 6.31 32.53
C VAL A 56 27.58 6.62 31.18
N ASP A 57 28.91 6.73 31.14
CA ASP A 57 29.67 6.99 29.91
C ASP A 57 29.36 5.91 28.85
N LYS A 58 29.35 4.62 29.23
CA LYS A 58 29.01 3.51 28.32
C LYS A 58 27.55 3.53 27.84
N THR A 59 26.63 3.96 28.71
CA THR A 59 25.22 4.09 28.31
C THR A 59 25.00 5.24 27.34
N GLU A 60 25.75 6.34 27.49
CA GLU A 60 25.71 7.48 26.58
C GLU A 60 26.21 7.08 25.18
N GLU A 61 27.35 6.38 25.11
CA GLU A 61 27.87 5.83 23.85
C GLU A 61 26.85 4.88 23.17
N SER A 62 26.24 3.99 23.95
CA SER A 62 25.23 3.05 23.44
C SER A 62 23.99 3.78 22.91
N MET A 63 23.60 4.89 23.55
CA MET A 63 22.45 5.70 23.17
C MET A 63 22.73 6.51 21.90
N GLU A 64 23.94 7.02 21.72
CA GLU A 64 24.37 7.70 20.49
C GLU A 64 24.34 6.75 19.28
N VAL A 65 24.84 5.53 19.45
CA VAL A 65 24.76 4.48 18.42
C VAL A 65 23.30 4.12 18.12
N MET A 66 22.46 4.01 19.14
CA MET A 66 21.03 3.71 18.97
C MET A 66 20.30 4.83 18.22
N SER A 67 20.57 6.09 18.56
CA SER A 67 20.00 7.26 17.88
C SER A 67 20.35 7.25 16.40
N SER A 68 21.62 7.00 16.08
CA SER A 68 22.09 6.95 14.70
C SER A 68 21.39 5.84 13.89
N LYS A 69 21.21 4.66 14.48
CA LYS A 69 20.46 3.56 13.83
C LYS A 69 18.98 3.88 13.67
N TYR A 70 18.39 4.59 14.62
CA TYR A 70 16.99 5.00 14.55
C TYR A 70 16.77 5.97 13.36
N ASP A 71 17.67 6.93 13.18
CA ASP A 71 17.62 7.85 12.04
C ASP A 71 17.77 7.12 10.69
N GLU A 72 18.65 6.11 10.63
CA GLU A 72 18.81 5.27 9.44
C GLU A 72 17.53 4.48 9.11
N VAL A 73 16.88 3.89 10.13
CA VAL A 73 15.61 3.17 9.96
C VAL A 73 14.51 4.11 9.48
N LEU A 74 14.42 5.33 10.03
CA LEU A 74 13.46 6.34 9.58
C LEU A 74 13.68 6.72 8.11
N ALA A 75 14.94 6.93 7.72
CA ALA A 75 15.29 7.24 6.34
C ALA A 75 14.91 6.10 5.38
N GLN A 76 15.20 4.85 5.77
CA GLN A 76 14.85 3.68 4.97
C GLN A 76 13.33 3.48 4.87
N MET A 77 12.59 3.71 5.95
CA MET A 77 11.12 3.64 5.97
C MET A 77 10.50 4.70 5.05
N ALA A 78 11.02 5.93 5.07
CA ALA A 78 10.58 6.99 4.18
C ALA A 78 10.81 6.62 2.71
N LYS A 79 11.98 6.08 2.39
CA LYS A 79 12.32 5.58 1.04
C LYS A 79 11.38 4.47 0.60
N GLN A 80 11.17 3.46 1.45
CA GLN A 80 10.26 2.34 1.15
C GLN A 80 8.81 2.81 0.95
N SER A 81 8.34 3.78 1.74
CA SER A 81 7.01 4.36 1.57
C SER A 81 6.87 5.04 0.21
N ALA A 82 7.90 5.76 -0.24
CA ALA A 82 7.91 6.39 -1.57
C ALA A 82 7.89 5.34 -2.70
N GLU A 83 8.74 4.32 -2.61
CA GLU A 83 8.79 3.22 -3.58
C GLU A 83 7.47 2.45 -3.64
N MET A 84 6.86 2.17 -2.48
CA MET A 84 5.56 1.50 -2.38
C MET A 84 4.44 2.34 -3.01
N SER A 85 4.49 3.67 -2.85
CA SER A 85 3.53 4.57 -3.51
C SER A 85 3.70 4.56 -5.03
N ASP A 86 4.94 4.57 -5.53
CA ASP A 86 5.21 4.51 -6.97
C ASP A 86 4.75 3.18 -7.57
N LEU A 87 5.09 2.07 -6.91
CA LEU A 87 4.72 0.74 -7.35
C LEU A 87 3.20 0.58 -7.41
N ARG A 88 2.46 1.07 -6.40
CA ARG A 88 0.98 1.08 -6.43
C ARG A 88 0.44 1.86 -7.63
N LYS A 89 1.00 3.03 -7.94
CA LYS A 89 0.60 3.83 -9.11
C LYS A 89 0.86 3.10 -10.43
N ARG A 90 1.98 2.39 -10.54
CA ARG A 90 2.34 1.60 -11.72
C ARG A 90 1.38 0.42 -11.91
N VAL A 91 1.06 -0.30 -10.84
CA VAL A 91 0.07 -1.39 -10.87
C VAL A 91 -1.30 -0.88 -11.32
N MET A 92 -1.81 0.20 -10.71
CA MET A 92 -3.11 0.77 -11.10
C MET A 92 -3.16 1.18 -12.58
N ARG A 93 -2.05 1.72 -13.11
CA ARG A 93 -1.96 2.10 -14.52
C ARG A 93 -1.98 0.89 -15.44
N LEU A 94 -1.22 -0.16 -15.10
CA LEU A 94 -1.18 -1.39 -15.88
C LEU A 94 -2.54 -2.09 -15.91
N GLU A 95 -3.20 -2.22 -14.75
CA GLU A 95 -4.54 -2.79 -14.66
C GLU A 95 -5.57 -2.01 -15.48
N ALA A 96 -5.48 -0.67 -15.50
CA ALA A 96 -6.36 0.16 -16.31
C ALA A 96 -6.13 -0.06 -17.82
N GLN A 97 -4.87 -0.15 -18.24
CA GLN A 97 -4.51 -0.41 -19.63
C GLN A 97 -4.93 -1.80 -20.10
N ASP A 98 -4.78 -2.82 -19.24
CA ASP A 98 -5.14 -4.20 -19.57
C ASP A 98 -6.65 -4.33 -19.78
N LYS A 99 -7.46 -3.77 -18.86
CA LYS A 99 -8.92 -3.71 -18.99
C LYS A 99 -9.37 -2.98 -20.26
N GLN A 100 -8.67 -1.90 -20.63
CA GLN A 100 -8.99 -1.18 -21.86
C GLN A 100 -8.71 -2.04 -23.10
N LYS A 101 -7.54 -2.69 -23.16
CA LYS A 101 -7.17 -3.59 -24.27
C LYS A 101 -8.12 -4.76 -24.41
N ASP A 102 -8.51 -5.38 -23.30
CA ASP A 102 -9.47 -6.49 -23.30
C ASP A 102 -10.84 -6.03 -23.78
N GLY A 103 -11.28 -4.84 -23.36
CA GLY A 103 -12.52 -4.23 -23.84
C GLY A 103 -12.50 -3.95 -25.35
N GLU A 104 -11.41 -3.38 -25.86
CA GLU A 104 -11.22 -3.11 -27.29
C GLU A 104 -11.19 -4.40 -28.11
N LYS A 105 -10.48 -5.43 -27.63
CA LYS A 105 -10.40 -6.73 -28.29
C LYS A 105 -11.75 -7.42 -28.33
N LEU A 106 -12.48 -7.43 -27.22
CA LEU A 106 -13.81 -8.04 -27.15
C LEU A 106 -14.80 -7.31 -28.08
N GLN A 107 -14.72 -5.98 -28.15
CA GLN A 107 -15.53 -5.19 -29.07
C GLN A 107 -15.21 -5.52 -30.54
N GLN A 108 -13.94 -5.75 -30.87
CA GLN A 108 -13.53 -6.18 -32.20
C GLN A 108 -14.07 -7.58 -32.53
N GLU A 109 -13.90 -8.54 -31.63
CA GLU A 109 -14.41 -9.91 -31.81
C GLU A 109 -15.94 -9.94 -31.98
N LEU A 110 -16.67 -9.12 -31.21
CA LEU A 110 -18.12 -8.94 -31.37
C LEU A 110 -18.48 -8.39 -32.75
N ASN A 111 -17.77 -7.36 -33.22
CA ASN A 111 -18.00 -6.78 -34.53
C ASN A 111 -17.70 -7.79 -35.67
N GLU A 112 -16.64 -8.57 -35.54
CA GLU A 112 -16.30 -9.62 -36.50
C GLU A 112 -17.38 -10.72 -36.54
N LEU A 113 -17.89 -11.14 -35.38
CA LEU A 113 -18.97 -12.11 -35.28
C LEU A 113 -20.28 -11.57 -35.88
N ASP A 114 -20.60 -10.31 -35.64
CA ASP A 114 -21.77 -9.63 -36.23
C ASP A 114 -21.67 -9.55 -37.75
N GLN A 115 -20.50 -9.17 -38.27
CA GLN A 115 -20.24 -9.13 -39.72
C GLN A 115 -20.32 -10.54 -40.33
N TYR A 116 -19.79 -11.55 -39.62
CA TYR A 116 -19.89 -12.94 -40.05
C TYR A 116 -21.35 -13.40 -40.14
N SER A 117 -22.17 -13.08 -39.13
CA SER A 117 -23.60 -13.38 -39.11
C SER A 117 -24.35 -12.72 -40.26
N ARG A 118 -24.03 -11.45 -40.57
CA ARG A 118 -24.64 -10.69 -41.69
C ARG A 118 -24.14 -11.10 -43.07
N ARG A 119 -23.12 -11.95 -43.17
CA ARG A 119 -22.51 -12.32 -44.47
C ARG A 119 -23.48 -13.04 -45.41
N LEU A 120 -24.51 -13.69 -44.87
CA LEU A 120 -25.58 -14.34 -45.64
C LEU A 120 -26.83 -13.47 -45.81
N ASN A 121 -26.82 -12.24 -45.29
CA ASN A 121 -27.94 -11.33 -45.41
C ASN A 121 -27.82 -10.47 -46.68
N LEU A 122 -28.96 -10.13 -47.26
CA LEU A 122 -29.09 -9.14 -48.34
C LEU A 122 -30.20 -8.16 -47.96
N GLU A 123 -29.95 -6.88 -48.17
CA GLU A 123 -30.89 -5.81 -47.88
C GLU A 123 -31.62 -5.40 -49.16
N VAL A 124 -32.94 -5.58 -49.16
CA VAL A 124 -33.79 -5.18 -50.27
C VAL A 124 -34.55 -3.91 -49.86
N ASN A 125 -34.25 -2.82 -50.56
CA ASN A 125 -34.85 -1.51 -50.33
C ASN A 125 -35.93 -1.23 -51.38
N GLY A 126 -36.93 -0.41 -51.02
CA GLY A 126 -37.95 0.07 -51.97
C GLY A 126 -39.11 -0.89 -52.24
N LEU A 127 -39.16 -2.06 -51.58
CA LEU A 127 -40.32 -2.95 -51.67
C LEU A 127 -41.55 -2.35 -50.97
N THR A 128 -42.63 -2.13 -51.73
CA THR A 128 -43.91 -1.64 -51.20
C THR A 128 -44.40 -2.51 -50.05
N TYR A 129 -44.97 -1.89 -49.02
CA TYR A 129 -45.49 -2.57 -47.83
C TYR A 129 -46.98 -2.90 -47.99
N HIS A 130 -47.36 -4.11 -47.58
CA HIS A 130 -48.76 -4.52 -47.42
C HIS A 130 -48.91 -5.26 -46.09
N GLU A 131 -50.05 -5.10 -45.42
CA GLU A 131 -50.38 -5.92 -44.25
C GLU A 131 -50.49 -7.39 -44.64
N ASN A 132 -49.97 -8.29 -43.79
CA ASN A 132 -49.91 -9.73 -44.04
C ASN A 132 -49.27 -10.13 -45.38
N GLU A 133 -48.24 -9.39 -45.80
CA GLU A 133 -47.55 -9.69 -47.05
C GLU A 133 -46.76 -11.01 -46.99
N ASN A 134 -46.75 -11.72 -48.13
CA ASN A 134 -45.81 -12.81 -48.35
C ASN A 134 -44.52 -12.25 -48.98
N LEU A 135 -43.48 -12.07 -48.15
CA LEU A 135 -42.19 -11.55 -48.61
C LEU A 135 -41.52 -12.46 -49.66
N LEU A 136 -41.64 -13.78 -49.53
CA LEU A 136 -41.08 -14.72 -50.52
C LEU A 136 -41.73 -14.53 -51.90
N ALA A 137 -43.05 -14.39 -51.94
CA ALA A 137 -43.77 -14.13 -53.19
C ALA A 137 -43.35 -12.80 -53.84
N LYS A 138 -43.18 -11.73 -53.04
CA LYS A 138 -42.68 -10.43 -53.53
C LYS A 138 -41.25 -10.50 -54.04
N LEU A 139 -40.38 -11.23 -53.33
CA LEU A 139 -39.01 -11.47 -53.78
C LEU A 139 -38.98 -12.24 -55.10
N ASN A 140 -39.86 -13.23 -55.28
CA ASN A 140 -39.96 -13.99 -56.53
C ASN A 140 -40.55 -13.19 -57.71
N GLN A 141 -41.45 -12.25 -57.44
CA GLN A 141 -41.87 -11.25 -58.43
C GLN A 141 -40.68 -10.39 -58.86
N LEU A 142 -39.95 -9.83 -57.88
CA LEU A 142 -38.74 -9.05 -58.14
C LEU A 142 -37.69 -9.87 -58.91
N ALA A 143 -37.52 -11.14 -58.58
CA ALA A 143 -36.61 -12.04 -59.28
C ALA A 143 -37.01 -12.24 -60.74
N THR A 144 -38.30 -12.29 -61.03
CA THR A 144 -38.80 -12.37 -62.42
C THR A 144 -38.47 -11.11 -63.20
N ASP A 145 -38.74 -9.94 -62.60
CA ASP A 145 -38.49 -8.64 -63.23
C ASP A 145 -36.99 -8.40 -63.48
N LEU A 146 -36.14 -8.86 -62.55
CA LEU A 146 -34.68 -8.75 -62.63
C LEU A 146 -33.98 -9.95 -63.29
N LYS A 147 -34.74 -10.95 -63.76
CA LYS A 147 -34.21 -12.21 -64.35
C LYS A 147 -33.25 -12.97 -63.42
N LEU A 148 -33.50 -12.94 -62.12
CA LEU A 148 -32.79 -13.69 -61.08
C LEU A 148 -33.44 -15.08 -60.86
N PRO A 149 -32.71 -16.04 -60.27
CA PRO A 149 -33.27 -17.33 -59.89
C PRO A 149 -34.41 -17.19 -58.88
N GLN A 150 -35.49 -17.95 -59.10
CA GLN A 150 -36.60 -18.06 -58.15
C GLN A 150 -36.11 -18.71 -56.85
N LEU A 151 -36.58 -18.19 -55.72
CA LEU A 151 -36.27 -18.69 -54.39
C LEU A 151 -37.37 -19.63 -53.90
N SER A 152 -36.95 -20.73 -53.27
CA SER A 152 -37.80 -21.63 -52.50
C SER A 152 -37.72 -21.34 -50.99
N GLU A 153 -38.60 -21.95 -50.20
CA GLU A 153 -38.50 -21.85 -48.73
C GLU A 153 -37.20 -22.43 -48.17
N SER A 154 -36.61 -23.44 -48.82
CA SER A 154 -35.31 -24.00 -48.40
C SER A 154 -34.11 -23.09 -48.69
N ASP A 155 -34.28 -22.10 -49.55
CA ASP A 155 -33.22 -21.16 -49.94
C ASP A 155 -33.06 -19.99 -48.96
N ILE A 156 -34.10 -19.72 -48.17
CA ILE A 156 -34.18 -18.58 -47.25
C ILE A 156 -34.34 -19.10 -45.81
N GLU A 157 -33.41 -18.71 -44.94
CA GLU A 157 -33.51 -19.03 -43.51
C GLU A 157 -34.49 -18.08 -42.80
N ALA A 158 -34.47 -16.80 -43.17
CA ALA A 158 -35.41 -15.80 -42.64
C ALA A 158 -35.55 -14.62 -43.60
N ALA A 159 -36.76 -14.07 -43.73
CA ALA A 159 -37.02 -12.80 -44.41
C ALA A 159 -37.94 -11.94 -43.54
N HIS A 160 -37.51 -10.73 -43.21
CA HIS A 160 -38.29 -9.82 -42.37
C HIS A 160 -37.96 -8.37 -42.66
N ARG A 161 -38.89 -7.46 -42.33
CA ARG A 161 -38.66 -6.02 -42.38
C ARG A 161 -37.95 -5.53 -41.13
N VAL A 162 -37.02 -4.61 -41.31
CA VAL A 162 -36.36 -3.91 -40.21
C VAL A 162 -37.25 -2.77 -39.75
N PRO A 163 -37.70 -2.74 -38.48
CA PRO A 163 -38.52 -1.64 -38.00
C PRO A 163 -37.72 -0.33 -38.05
N SER A 164 -38.29 0.70 -38.66
CA SER A 164 -37.69 2.04 -38.63
C SER A 164 -37.76 2.61 -37.22
N ARG A 165 -36.61 3.04 -36.68
CA ARG A 165 -36.52 3.68 -35.35
C ARG A 165 -37.03 5.13 -35.35
N ASN A 166 -37.19 5.73 -36.54
CA ASN A 166 -37.59 7.13 -36.70
C ASN A 166 -39.09 7.23 -36.99
N GLU A 167 -39.79 7.99 -36.15
CA GLU A 167 -41.25 8.20 -36.25
C GLU A 167 -41.66 8.84 -37.59
N ARG A 168 -40.78 9.66 -38.19
CA ARG A 168 -40.99 10.32 -39.50
C ARG A 168 -40.86 9.39 -40.72
N THR A 169 -40.30 8.20 -40.55
CA THR A 169 -40.13 7.21 -41.62
C THR A 169 -40.92 5.94 -41.36
N ARG A 170 -41.80 5.95 -40.35
CA ARG A 170 -42.68 4.83 -40.01
C ARG A 170 -43.59 4.43 -41.18
N ASP A 171 -43.98 5.41 -42.00
CA ASP A 171 -44.84 5.24 -43.18
C ASP A 171 -44.05 4.94 -44.48
N LYS A 172 -42.71 4.91 -44.44
CA LYS A 172 -41.89 4.50 -45.60
C LYS A 172 -41.76 2.98 -45.64
N PRO A 173 -41.67 2.37 -46.84
CA PRO A 173 -41.43 0.93 -46.95
C PRO A 173 -40.08 0.58 -46.31
N ASN A 174 -40.16 -0.10 -45.18
CA ASN A 174 -39.00 -0.53 -44.41
C ASN A 174 -38.15 -1.53 -45.20
N THR A 175 -36.82 -1.45 -45.06
CA THR A 175 -35.87 -2.39 -45.65
C THR A 175 -36.20 -3.82 -45.25
N VAL A 176 -36.20 -4.72 -46.24
CA VAL A 176 -36.33 -6.16 -46.01
C VAL A 176 -34.93 -6.75 -45.89
N ILE A 177 -34.65 -7.45 -44.79
CA ILE A 177 -33.47 -8.30 -44.66
C ILE A 177 -33.87 -9.71 -45.07
N VAL A 178 -33.16 -10.26 -46.04
CA VAL A 178 -33.26 -11.65 -46.47
C VAL A 178 -31.99 -12.38 -46.08
N ARG A 179 -32.11 -13.41 -45.25
CA ARG A 179 -31.01 -14.31 -44.86
C ARG A 179 -31.10 -15.58 -45.69
N PHE A 180 -30.09 -15.83 -46.51
CA PHE A 180 -30.03 -17.03 -47.35
C PHE A 180 -29.46 -18.22 -46.59
N ALA A 181 -29.96 -19.42 -46.90
CA ALA A 181 -29.44 -20.67 -46.35
C ALA A 181 -28.02 -21.00 -46.88
N SER A 182 -27.65 -20.49 -48.05
CA SER A 182 -26.34 -20.74 -48.65
C SER A 182 -25.70 -19.49 -49.27
N ARG A 183 -24.36 -19.43 -49.23
CA ARG A 183 -23.57 -18.37 -49.89
C ARG A 183 -23.79 -18.35 -51.39
N LYS A 184 -23.95 -19.53 -52.00
CA LYS A 184 -24.13 -19.67 -53.45
C LYS A 184 -25.44 -19.05 -53.89
N THR A 185 -26.52 -19.29 -53.14
CA THR A 185 -27.84 -18.71 -53.43
C THR A 185 -27.80 -17.18 -53.31
N LYS A 186 -27.19 -16.65 -52.24
CA LYS A 186 -26.97 -15.20 -52.10
C LYS A 186 -26.17 -14.63 -53.27
N GLN A 187 -25.10 -15.29 -53.69
CA GLN A 187 -24.22 -14.79 -54.76
C GLN A 187 -24.93 -14.73 -56.12
N ASN A 188 -25.90 -15.61 -56.36
CA ASN A 188 -26.71 -15.55 -57.58
C ASN A 188 -27.71 -14.37 -57.58
N TRP A 189 -27.92 -13.75 -56.43
CA TRP A 189 -28.84 -12.62 -56.19
C TRP A 189 -28.12 -11.27 -56.07
N LEU A 190 -26.80 -11.24 -56.17
CA LEU A 190 -25.94 -10.07 -55.95
C LEU A 190 -25.13 -9.77 -57.21
#